data_AF-A0A1Q5DD51-F1
#
_entry.id   AF-A0A1Q5DD51-F1
#
_cell.length_a   1.000
_cell.length_b   1.000
_cell.length_c   1.000
_cell.angle_alpha   90.00
_cell.angle_beta   90.00
_cell.angle_gamma   90.00
#
_symmetry.space_group_name_H-M   'P 1'
#
loop_
_entity.id
_entity.type
_entity.pdbx_description
1 polymer ?
#
loop_
_entity_poly.entity_id
_entity_poly.type
_entity_poly.pdbx_seq_one_letter_code
_entity_poly.pdbx_strand_id
1 'polypeptide(L)'
;MSSTTASAAALPADAKAADAGAVKKPVNPRSAKRRRTLAQWGFIAPAVIFMALFFGYPLVRNIVMSFEDYSPSTFFTGEAPFNGLDNWNNVFSDGLFGKALWQTILFTVGSLLGQFCIGLALAVFFTRRFPLNGILRSLILLPWLVPMVVSGIVWRRIFDQDTGVLNSFLGTIGLPGDTPWLTSTSMALISVILVNIWIGIPFNMVILYGGLQEVPKELNEAAALDGASAWRTFRSVTLPMLKPVITVVLVLGFMSTVKILDLVLALTDGGPADSTQTLGTLTYQNSFVQMDFGAGAVVGNILILISAVFAVFYLRVNRNEGK
;
A
#
# COMPACT_ATOMS: atom_id res chain seq x y z
N MET A 1 -65.32 -38.40 -19.22
CA MET A 1 -66.21 -37.72 -20.19
C MET A 1 -65.62 -36.35 -20.43
N SER A 2 -65.12 -35.93 -21.59
CA SER A 2 -65.18 -36.43 -22.96
C SER A 2 -63.97 -35.86 -23.70
N SER A 3 -63.30 -36.74 -24.45
CA SER A 3 -62.25 -36.50 -25.42
C SER A 3 -62.70 -35.56 -26.54
N THR A 4 -61.83 -34.63 -26.95
CA THR A 4 -61.90 -33.95 -28.26
C THR A 4 -60.46 -33.81 -28.77
N THR A 5 -59.93 -34.87 -29.39
CA THR A 5 -59.73 -35.04 -30.85
C THR A 5 -58.87 -33.96 -31.51
N ALA A 6 -57.70 -34.41 -31.96
CA ALA A 6 -56.79 -33.71 -32.85
C ALA A 6 -57.44 -33.46 -34.23
N SER A 7 -57.15 -32.30 -34.81
CA SER A 7 -57.29 -32.05 -36.24
C SER A 7 -56.01 -31.38 -36.73
N ALA A 8 -55.19 -32.18 -37.41
CA ALA A 8 -54.10 -31.72 -38.25
C ALA A 8 -54.68 -31.41 -39.63
N ALA A 9 -54.54 -30.17 -40.10
CA ALA A 9 -54.80 -29.82 -41.49
C ALA A 9 -53.92 -28.64 -41.95
N ALA A 10 -53.03 -28.98 -42.89
CA ALA A 10 -52.50 -28.17 -43.99
C ALA A 10 -51.71 -26.90 -43.67
N LEU A 11 -50.38 -27.04 -43.79
CA LEU A 11 -49.48 -25.97 -44.22
C LEU A 11 -49.93 -25.40 -45.57
N PRO A 12 -50.02 -24.06 -45.75
CA PRO A 12 -49.79 -23.48 -47.07
C PRO A 12 -48.29 -23.51 -47.34
N ALA A 13 -47.89 -24.36 -48.28
CA ALA A 13 -46.72 -24.11 -49.11
C ALA A 13 -46.90 -22.75 -49.80
N ASP A 14 -45.78 -22.09 -50.10
CA ASP A 14 -45.70 -20.89 -50.94
C ASP A 14 -45.95 -19.53 -50.25
N ALA A 15 -45.04 -19.20 -49.33
CA ALA A 15 -44.51 -17.83 -49.22
C ALA A 15 -42.98 -17.86 -48.96
N LYS A 16 -42.28 -18.69 -49.73
CA LYS A 16 -40.85 -18.49 -50.02
C LYS A 16 -40.80 -17.64 -51.30
N ALA A 17 -40.00 -16.58 -51.27
CA ALA A 17 -39.63 -15.67 -52.37
C ALA A 17 -40.48 -14.39 -52.49
N ALA A 18 -40.05 -13.35 -51.76
CA ALA A 18 -40.04 -11.91 -52.11
C ALA A 18 -39.97 -11.11 -50.80
N ASP A 19 -38.83 -11.09 -50.10
CA ASP A 19 -37.97 -9.91 -50.16
C ASP A 19 -36.49 -10.33 -50.21
N ALA A 20 -36.07 -10.69 -51.42
CA ALA A 20 -34.68 -10.70 -51.79
C ALA A 20 -34.28 -9.26 -52.09
N GLY A 21 -33.32 -8.72 -51.32
CA GLY A 21 -32.51 -7.60 -51.80
C GLY A 21 -32.52 -6.32 -50.98
N ALA A 22 -32.71 -6.35 -49.66
CA ALA A 22 -32.08 -5.33 -48.82
C ALA A 22 -30.56 -5.58 -48.85
N VAL A 23 -29.90 -5.05 -49.88
CA VAL A 23 -28.44 -4.95 -49.96
C VAL A 23 -28.00 -4.27 -48.68
N LYS A 24 -27.52 -5.05 -47.70
CA LYS A 24 -26.83 -4.51 -46.52
C LYS A 24 -25.65 -3.72 -47.09
N LYS A 25 -25.81 -2.40 -47.21
CA LYS A 25 -24.77 -1.48 -47.69
C LYS A 25 -23.47 -1.93 -47.02
N PRO A 26 -22.40 -2.21 -47.77
CA PRO A 26 -21.17 -2.71 -47.19
C PRO A 26 -20.74 -1.72 -46.12
N VAL A 27 -20.88 -2.11 -44.85
CA VAL A 27 -20.49 -1.27 -43.74
C VAL A 27 -18.99 -1.14 -43.88
N ASN A 28 -18.54 0.03 -44.35
CA ASN A 28 -17.14 0.26 -44.65
C ASN A 28 -16.34 -0.09 -43.39
N PRO A 29 -15.49 -1.14 -43.41
CA PRO A 29 -14.92 -1.71 -42.19
C PRO A 29 -14.07 -0.69 -41.43
N ARG A 30 -13.57 0.33 -42.12
CA ARG A 30 -12.87 1.49 -41.54
C ARG A 30 -13.78 2.38 -40.68
N SER A 31 -15.04 2.61 -41.11
CA SER A 31 -16.05 3.38 -40.37
C SER A 31 -16.55 2.64 -39.13
N ALA A 32 -16.79 1.32 -39.25
CA ALA A 32 -17.18 0.48 -38.12
C ALA A 32 -16.06 0.40 -37.06
N LYS A 33 -14.80 0.28 -37.49
CA LYS A 33 -13.64 0.28 -36.58
C LYS A 33 -13.51 1.62 -35.84
N ARG A 34 -13.64 2.76 -36.54
CA ARG A 34 -13.58 4.11 -35.95
C ARG A 34 -14.73 4.35 -34.96
N ARG A 35 -15.96 3.93 -35.28
CA ARG A 35 -17.11 4.04 -34.36
C ARG A 35 -16.94 3.16 -33.12
N ARG A 36 -16.39 1.95 -33.28
CA ARG A 36 -16.07 1.05 -32.16
C ARG A 36 -14.99 1.64 -31.25
N THR A 37 -13.92 2.22 -31.83
CA THR A 37 -12.87 2.89 -31.05
C THR A 37 -13.40 4.14 -30.35
N LEU A 38 -14.22 4.96 -31.01
CA LEU A 38 -14.86 6.12 -30.38
C LEU A 38 -15.81 5.72 -29.23
N ALA A 39 -16.57 4.64 -29.39
CA ALA A 39 -17.40 4.09 -28.32
C ALA A 39 -16.54 3.58 -27.14
N GLN A 40 -15.43 2.88 -27.41
CA GLN A 40 -14.46 2.44 -26.39
C GLN A 40 -13.86 3.63 -25.61
N TRP A 41 -13.42 4.68 -26.31
CA TRP A 41 -12.95 5.91 -25.67
C TRP A 41 -14.07 6.62 -24.90
N GLY A 42 -15.31 6.61 -25.41
CA GLY A 42 -16.47 7.17 -24.70
C GLY A 42 -16.74 6.48 -23.36
N PHE A 43 -16.53 5.16 -23.26
CA PHE A 43 -16.67 4.42 -22.00
C PHE A 43 -15.53 4.69 -21.00
N ILE A 44 -14.30 4.92 -21.49
CA ILE A 44 -13.12 5.15 -20.63
C ILE A 44 -12.95 6.64 -20.28
N ALA A 45 -13.49 7.54 -21.10
CA ALA A 45 -13.32 8.98 -20.94
C ALA A 45 -13.71 9.51 -19.55
N PRO A 46 -14.85 9.13 -18.92
CA PRO A 46 -15.17 9.61 -17.58
C PRO A 46 -14.10 9.26 -16.54
N ALA A 47 -13.56 8.03 -16.60
CA ALA A 47 -12.51 7.59 -15.69
C ALA A 47 -11.19 8.33 -15.92
N VAL A 48 -10.81 8.55 -17.18
CA VAL A 48 -9.58 9.29 -17.53
C VAL A 48 -9.69 10.77 -17.15
N ILE A 49 -10.85 11.40 -17.40
CA ILE A 49 -11.11 12.79 -17.00
C ILE A 49 -11.04 12.91 -15.48
N PHE A 50 -11.71 12.02 -14.75
CA PHE A 50 -11.64 11.99 -13.29
C PHE A 50 -10.20 11.84 -12.79
N MET A 51 -9.44 10.88 -13.34
CA MET A 51 -8.04 10.68 -12.96
C MET A 51 -7.17 11.90 -13.28
N ALA A 52 -7.34 12.52 -14.45
CA ALA A 52 -6.60 13.71 -14.84
C ALA A 52 -6.91 14.91 -13.93
N LEU A 53 -8.18 15.12 -13.57
CA LEU A 53 -8.60 16.26 -12.76
C LEU A 53 -8.25 16.10 -11.27
N PHE A 54 -8.45 14.91 -10.69
CA PHE A 54 -8.31 14.71 -9.26
C PHE A 54 -6.95 14.14 -8.82
N PHE A 55 -6.16 13.57 -9.75
CA PHE A 55 -4.82 13.08 -9.45
C PHE A 55 -3.76 13.77 -10.31
N GLY A 56 -3.99 13.87 -11.62
CA GLY A 56 -3.03 14.48 -12.55
C GLY A 56 -2.79 15.97 -12.27
N TYR A 57 -3.85 16.75 -12.12
CA TYR A 57 -3.75 18.19 -11.86
C TYR A 57 -3.09 18.50 -10.51
N PRO A 58 -3.50 17.91 -9.36
CA PRO A 58 -2.82 18.15 -8.09
C PRO A 58 -1.36 17.72 -8.10
N LEU A 59 -1.02 16.62 -8.78
CA LEU A 59 0.36 16.18 -8.94
C LEU A 59 1.21 17.21 -9.68
N VAL A 60 0.75 17.67 -10.85
CA VAL A 60 1.47 18.68 -11.63
C VAL A 60 1.56 19.98 -10.84
N ARG A 61 0.48 20.40 -10.17
CA ARG A 61 0.48 21.60 -9.36
C ARG A 61 1.45 21.49 -8.17
N ASN A 62 1.55 20.34 -7.50
CA ASN A 62 2.55 20.11 -6.45
C ASN A 62 3.98 20.19 -7.00
N ILE A 63 4.22 19.69 -8.21
CA ILE A 63 5.53 19.85 -8.86
C ILE A 63 5.81 21.33 -9.10
N VAL A 64 4.87 22.07 -9.69
CA VAL A 64 5.05 23.51 -9.98
C VAL A 64 5.23 24.33 -8.71
N MET A 65 4.43 24.09 -7.66
CA MET A 65 4.54 24.77 -6.36
C MET A 65 5.93 24.65 -5.74
N SER A 66 6.66 23.56 -6.00
CA SER A 66 8.04 23.42 -5.49
C SER A 66 9.05 24.40 -6.10
N PHE A 67 8.70 25.09 -7.19
CA PHE A 67 9.52 26.12 -7.85
C PHE A 67 8.90 27.53 -7.75
N GLU A 68 7.87 27.70 -6.93
CA GLU A 68 7.18 28.97 -6.68
C GLU A 68 7.26 29.31 -5.19
N ASP A 69 7.28 30.61 -4.88
CA ASP A 69 6.98 31.08 -3.52
C ASP A 69 5.46 30.99 -3.32
N TYR A 70 5.03 29.83 -2.81
CA TYR A 70 3.62 29.52 -2.59
C TYR A 70 3.32 29.44 -1.10
N SER A 71 2.57 30.42 -0.59
CA SER A 71 2.23 30.56 0.83
C SER A 71 0.80 31.09 0.99
N PRO A 72 0.26 31.28 2.21
CA PRO A 72 -1.08 31.84 2.39
C PRO A 72 -1.30 33.18 1.70
N SER A 73 -0.25 33.99 1.54
CA SER A 73 -0.33 35.30 0.86
C SER A 73 -0.78 35.16 -0.60
N THR A 74 -0.36 34.09 -1.27
CA THR A 74 -0.72 33.76 -2.65
C THR A 74 -2.23 33.65 -2.86
N PHE A 75 -2.97 33.17 -1.86
CA PHE A 75 -4.44 33.10 -1.95
C PHE A 75 -5.11 34.48 -1.92
N PHE A 76 -4.44 35.49 -1.35
CA PHE A 76 -4.94 36.87 -1.29
C PHE A 76 -4.47 37.71 -2.48
N THR A 77 -3.20 37.55 -2.89
CA THR A 77 -2.60 38.32 -4.01
C THR A 77 -2.95 37.73 -5.37
N GLY A 78 -3.20 36.41 -5.44
CA GLY A 78 -3.34 35.68 -6.70
C GLY A 78 -2.01 35.45 -7.44
N GLU A 79 -0.89 35.85 -6.84
CA GLU A 79 0.44 35.77 -7.45
C GLU A 79 1.34 34.82 -6.65
N ALA A 80 1.95 33.87 -7.36
CA ALA A 80 2.96 32.94 -6.85
C ALA A 80 4.25 33.14 -7.67
N PRO A 81 5.15 34.04 -7.26
CA PRO A 81 6.33 34.34 -8.06
C PRO A 81 7.22 33.09 -8.16
N PHE A 82 7.71 32.83 -9.36
CA PHE A 82 8.64 31.73 -9.60
C PHE A 82 9.98 32.03 -8.93
N ASN A 83 10.39 31.19 -7.99
CA ASN A 83 11.64 31.33 -7.24
C ASN A 83 12.70 30.29 -7.65
N GLY A 84 12.46 29.54 -8.73
CA GLY A 84 13.41 28.58 -9.26
C GLY A 84 13.73 27.45 -8.28
N LEU A 85 15.00 27.32 -7.89
CA LEU A 85 15.45 26.24 -7.00
C LEU A 85 15.59 26.69 -5.54
N ASP A 86 15.12 27.88 -5.18
CA ASP A 86 15.32 28.42 -3.83
C ASP A 86 14.66 27.54 -2.77
N ASN A 87 13.43 27.09 -2.99
CA ASN A 87 12.76 26.12 -2.09
C ASN A 87 13.56 24.82 -1.93
N TRP A 88 14.11 24.30 -3.04
CA TRP A 88 14.90 23.08 -3.03
C TRP A 88 16.19 23.28 -2.22
N ASN A 89 16.92 24.38 -2.45
CA ASN A 89 18.12 24.71 -1.71
C ASN A 89 17.84 24.89 -0.22
N ASN A 90 16.75 25.58 0.14
CA ASN A 90 16.35 25.78 1.53
C ASN A 90 16.08 24.46 2.24
N VAL A 91 15.30 23.56 1.61
CA VAL A 91 15.01 22.23 2.17
C VAL A 91 16.26 21.37 2.28
N PHE A 92 17.12 21.33 1.26
CA PHE A 92 18.33 20.50 1.30
C PHE A 92 19.42 21.04 2.24
N SER A 93 19.44 22.35 2.49
CA SER A 93 20.39 22.98 3.42
C SER A 93 19.91 22.93 4.87
N ASP A 94 18.64 22.61 5.10
CA ASP A 94 18.08 22.40 6.43
C ASP A 94 18.56 21.05 7.01
N GLY A 95 19.17 21.11 8.20
CA GLY A 95 19.61 19.91 8.93
C GLY A 95 18.45 18.96 9.27
N LEU A 96 17.21 19.47 9.34
CA LEU A 96 16.03 18.66 9.59
C LEU A 96 15.70 17.71 8.43
N PHE A 97 15.91 18.12 7.18
CA PHE A 97 15.60 17.29 6.01
C PHE A 97 16.43 16.00 6.00
N GLY A 98 17.75 16.12 6.17
CA GLY A 98 18.65 14.95 6.18
C GLY A 98 18.32 13.98 7.31
N LYS A 99 17.96 14.52 8.48
CA LYS A 99 17.52 13.73 9.64
C LYS A 99 16.20 13.00 9.35
N ALA A 100 15.19 13.70 8.82
CA ALA A 100 13.89 13.15 8.46
C ALA A 100 14.00 12.08 7.36
N LEU A 101 14.89 12.27 6.39
CA LEU A 101 15.20 11.27 5.36
C LEU A 101 15.76 9.99 6.00
N TRP A 102 16.74 10.13 6.90
CA TRP A 102 17.34 8.99 7.60
C TRP A 102 16.32 8.23 8.47
N GLN A 103 15.48 8.98 9.19
CA GLN A 103 14.41 8.42 10.02
C GLN A 103 13.36 7.70 9.17
N THR A 104 13.03 8.23 8.00
CA THR A 104 12.13 7.56 7.04
C THR A 104 12.71 6.25 6.55
N ILE A 105 14.02 6.20 6.28
CA ILE A 105 14.71 4.95 5.88
C ILE A 105 14.67 3.94 7.03
N LEU A 106 15.09 4.34 8.23
CA LEU A 106 15.10 3.46 9.41
C LEU A 106 13.69 2.95 9.74
N PHE A 107 12.70 3.83 9.72
CA PHE A 107 11.31 3.50 9.94
C PHE A 107 10.81 2.50 8.89
N THR A 108 10.97 2.81 7.61
CA THR A 108 10.45 1.99 6.51
C THR A 108 11.12 0.62 6.50
N VAL A 109 12.44 0.55 6.57
CA VAL A 109 13.18 -0.72 6.54
C VAL A 109 12.90 -1.55 7.80
N GLY A 110 12.97 -0.93 8.98
CA GLY A 110 12.71 -1.62 10.25
C GLY A 110 11.30 -2.19 10.31
N SER A 111 10.30 -1.39 9.94
CA SER A 111 8.91 -1.84 9.89
C SER A 111 8.67 -2.93 8.86
N LEU A 112 9.18 -2.79 7.62
CA LEU A 112 8.99 -3.83 6.60
C LEU A 112 9.65 -5.15 6.98
N LEU A 113 10.88 -5.12 7.49
CA LEU A 113 11.58 -6.34 7.92
C LEU A 113 10.84 -7.01 9.07
N GLY A 114 10.42 -6.25 10.08
CA GLY A 114 9.69 -6.81 11.22
C GLY A 114 8.33 -7.40 10.83
N GLN A 115 7.53 -6.65 10.05
CA GLN A 115 6.23 -7.09 9.55
C GLN A 115 6.35 -8.34 8.69
N PHE A 116 7.30 -8.36 7.75
CA PHE A 116 7.52 -9.48 6.86
C PHE A 116 8.00 -10.72 7.61
N CYS A 117 9.02 -10.60 8.45
CA CYS A 117 9.61 -11.75 9.15
C CYS A 117 8.60 -12.37 10.11
N ILE A 118 7.92 -11.57 10.94
CA ILE A 118 6.93 -12.08 11.89
C ILE A 118 5.69 -12.58 11.14
N GLY A 119 5.23 -11.86 10.12
CA GLY A 119 4.11 -12.26 9.26
C GLY A 119 4.36 -13.60 8.58
N LEU A 120 5.56 -13.81 8.02
CA LEU A 120 5.97 -15.07 7.39
C LEU A 120 6.05 -16.20 8.42
N ALA A 121 6.64 -15.94 9.59
CA ALA A 121 6.73 -16.94 10.65
C ALA A 121 5.33 -17.40 11.10
N LEU A 122 4.40 -16.47 11.29
CA LEU A 122 3.01 -16.78 11.62
C LEU A 122 2.30 -17.49 10.46
N ALA A 123 2.50 -17.04 9.22
CA ALA A 123 1.92 -17.69 8.04
C ALA A 123 2.34 -19.16 7.95
N VAL A 124 3.63 -19.45 8.13
CA VAL A 124 4.17 -20.82 8.16
C VAL A 124 3.59 -21.59 9.34
N PHE A 125 3.48 -20.98 10.53
CA PHE A 125 2.86 -21.62 11.70
C PHE A 125 1.41 -22.06 11.43
N PHE A 126 0.61 -21.19 10.80
CA PHE A 126 -0.80 -21.46 10.53
C PHE A 126 -1.05 -22.43 9.39
N THR A 127 -0.03 -22.87 8.65
CA THR A 127 -0.18 -24.00 7.70
C THR A 127 -0.43 -25.32 8.42
N ARG A 128 -0.06 -25.43 9.71
CA ARG A 128 -0.32 -26.62 10.53
C ARG A 128 -1.81 -26.78 10.81
N ARG A 129 -2.27 -28.03 10.82
CA ARG A 129 -3.65 -28.37 11.20
C ARG A 129 -3.75 -28.56 12.71
N PHE A 130 -4.50 -27.70 13.37
CA PHE A 130 -4.78 -27.79 14.81
C PHE A 130 -6.16 -27.16 15.11
N PRO A 131 -6.85 -27.56 16.20
CA PRO A 131 -8.13 -26.96 16.57
C PRO A 131 -7.98 -25.45 16.81
N LEU A 132 -9.01 -24.66 16.48
CA LEU A 132 -9.02 -23.19 16.59
C LEU A 132 -8.13 -22.41 15.60
N ASN A 133 -7.43 -23.07 14.66
CA ASN A 133 -6.57 -22.37 13.68
C ASN A 133 -7.29 -21.20 12.97
N GLY A 134 -8.51 -21.43 12.47
CA GLY A 134 -9.31 -20.38 11.81
C GLY A 134 -9.62 -19.19 12.73
N ILE A 135 -10.06 -19.47 13.97
CA ILE A 135 -10.40 -18.43 14.95
C ILE A 135 -9.17 -17.59 15.30
N LEU A 136 -8.03 -18.23 15.55
CA LEU A 136 -6.81 -17.52 15.94
C LEU A 136 -6.30 -16.63 14.80
N ARG A 137 -6.38 -17.08 13.54
CA ARG A 137 -6.09 -16.22 12.38
C ARG A 137 -7.02 -15.01 12.30
N SER A 138 -8.32 -15.20 12.52
CA SER A 138 -9.29 -14.10 12.56
C SER A 138 -9.02 -13.10 13.67
N LEU A 139 -8.63 -13.57 14.87
CA LEU A 139 -8.26 -12.69 15.98
C LEU A 139 -6.98 -11.89 15.69
N ILE A 140 -6.00 -12.51 15.03
CA ILE A 140 -4.77 -11.81 14.62
C ILE A 140 -5.07 -10.73 13.58
N LEU A 141 -6.17 -10.79 12.82
CA LEU A 141 -6.56 -9.74 11.88
C LEU A 141 -7.10 -8.45 12.53
N LEU A 142 -7.51 -8.51 13.80
CA LEU A 142 -8.14 -7.38 14.48
C LEU A 142 -7.31 -6.09 14.48
N PRO A 143 -5.99 -6.09 14.76
CA PRO A 143 -5.17 -4.89 14.75
C PRO A 143 -5.19 -4.12 13.43
N TRP A 144 -5.31 -4.83 12.30
CA TRP A 144 -5.31 -4.23 10.97
C TRP A 144 -6.64 -3.54 10.64
N LEU A 145 -7.73 -3.91 11.30
CA LEU A 145 -9.05 -3.29 11.13
C LEU A 145 -9.20 -2.00 11.94
N VAL A 146 -8.35 -1.78 12.94
CA VAL A 146 -8.37 -0.59 13.79
C VAL A 146 -7.76 0.59 13.02
N PRO A 147 -8.40 1.77 12.99
CA PRO A 147 -7.81 2.95 12.37
C PRO A 147 -6.45 3.29 12.99
N MET A 148 -5.48 3.64 12.14
CA MET A 148 -4.08 3.83 12.55
C MET A 148 -3.91 4.89 13.67
N VAL A 149 -4.67 5.98 13.61
CA VAL A 149 -4.69 7.03 14.65
C VAL A 149 -5.17 6.48 15.99
N VAL A 150 -6.21 5.65 15.99
CA VAL A 150 -6.75 5.03 17.22
C VAL A 150 -5.73 4.08 17.81
N SER A 151 -5.10 3.24 16.99
CA SER A 151 -3.99 2.38 17.43
C SER A 151 -2.86 3.21 18.05
N GLY A 152 -2.46 4.32 17.41
CA GLY A 152 -1.44 5.23 17.93
C GLY A 152 -1.79 5.80 19.30
N ILE A 153 -3.01 6.29 19.50
CA ILE A 153 -3.46 6.84 20.79
C ILE A 153 -3.46 5.79 21.91
N VAL A 154 -3.93 4.56 21.61
CA VAL A 154 -3.92 3.45 22.57
C VAL A 154 -2.50 3.08 22.94
N TRP A 155 -1.62 2.92 21.95
CA TRP A 155 -0.22 2.60 22.20
C TRP A 155 0.52 3.72 22.94
N ARG A 156 0.16 4.99 22.72
CA ARG A 156 0.70 6.11 23.50
C ARG A 156 0.43 5.97 24.99
N ARG A 157 -0.75 5.47 25.38
CA ARG A 157 -1.09 5.17 26.78
C ARG A 157 -0.36 3.94 27.31
N ILE A 158 -0.16 2.91 26.47
CA ILE A 158 0.57 1.70 26.85
C ILE A 158 2.05 2.01 27.13
N PHE A 159 2.63 2.89 26.33
CA PHE A 159 4.02 3.34 26.40
C PHE A 159 4.26 4.53 27.34
N ASP A 160 3.23 4.99 28.06
CA ASP A 160 3.40 6.04 29.05
C ASP A 160 4.47 5.65 30.08
N GLN A 161 5.40 6.56 30.36
CA GLN A 161 6.60 6.23 31.13
C GLN A 161 6.24 5.89 32.58
N ASP A 162 5.35 6.67 33.19
CA ASP A 162 5.05 6.60 34.63
C ASP A 162 3.85 5.69 34.93
N THR A 163 2.85 5.68 34.05
CA THR A 163 1.57 5.00 34.26
C THR A 163 1.25 3.94 33.21
N GLY A 164 2.17 3.69 32.28
CA GLY A 164 1.98 2.76 31.18
C GLY A 164 1.95 1.30 31.65
N VAL A 165 1.02 0.53 31.05
CA VAL A 165 0.87 -0.89 31.35
C VAL A 165 2.12 -1.70 30.97
N LEU A 166 2.85 -1.29 29.91
CA LEU A 166 4.06 -2.00 29.49
C LEU A 166 5.16 -1.87 30.55
N ASN A 167 5.44 -0.65 31.01
CA ASN A 167 6.44 -0.38 32.03
C ASN A 167 6.07 -1.04 33.36
N SER A 168 4.80 -0.97 33.75
CA SER A 168 4.29 -1.69 34.92
C SER A 168 4.55 -3.19 34.82
N PHE A 169 4.24 -3.81 33.68
CA PHE A 169 4.49 -5.23 33.44
C PHE A 169 5.99 -5.57 33.47
N LEU A 170 6.84 -4.78 32.82
CA LEU A 170 8.29 -4.98 32.84
C LEU A 170 8.84 -4.94 34.27
N GLY A 171 8.38 -4.00 35.09
CA GLY A 171 8.72 -3.93 36.51
C GLY A 171 8.33 -5.20 37.28
N THR A 172 7.16 -5.80 37.01
CA THR A 172 6.73 -7.03 37.69
C THR A 172 7.59 -8.25 37.39
N ILE A 173 8.23 -8.30 36.21
CA ILE A 173 9.12 -9.41 35.80
C ILE A 173 10.60 -9.10 36.06
N GLY A 174 10.90 -8.01 36.78
CA GLY A 174 12.26 -7.62 37.16
C GLY A 174 13.07 -6.93 36.06
N LEU A 175 12.42 -6.46 34.99
CA LEU A 175 13.02 -5.61 33.95
C LEU A 175 12.83 -4.12 34.27
N PRO A 176 13.59 -3.19 33.64
CA PRO A 176 13.40 -1.76 33.82
C PRO A 176 11.96 -1.31 33.50
N GLY A 177 11.25 -0.86 34.53
CA GLY A 177 9.84 -0.45 34.49
C GLY A 177 9.63 1.05 34.35
N ASP A 178 10.65 1.79 33.93
CA ASP A 178 10.67 3.25 33.80
C ASP A 178 11.20 3.71 32.44
N THR A 179 11.21 2.80 31.45
CA THR A 179 11.78 3.05 30.12
C THR A 179 11.04 4.22 29.45
N PRO A 180 11.76 5.27 28.99
CA PRO A 180 11.18 6.44 28.33
C PRO A 180 10.85 6.15 26.85
N TRP A 181 9.88 5.28 26.59
CA TRP A 181 9.56 4.77 25.25
C TRP A 181 9.32 5.84 24.19
N LEU A 182 8.65 6.94 24.56
CA LEU A 182 8.26 8.01 23.64
C LEU A 182 8.98 9.33 23.91
N THR A 183 9.60 9.49 25.07
CA THR A 183 10.23 10.74 25.53
C THR A 183 11.75 10.74 25.36
N SER A 184 12.36 9.60 25.03
CA SER A 184 13.78 9.51 24.69
C SER A 184 14.03 9.54 23.18
N THR A 185 15.04 10.31 22.76
CA THR A 185 15.46 10.41 21.35
C THR A 185 16.00 9.09 20.78
N SER A 186 16.46 8.16 21.62
CA SER A 186 16.96 6.86 21.19
C SER A 186 15.86 5.79 21.09
N MET A 187 14.80 5.91 21.88
CA MET A 187 13.73 4.91 21.96
C MET A 187 12.50 5.26 21.15
N ALA A 188 12.18 6.56 20.98
CA ALA A 188 10.94 6.98 20.33
C ALA A 188 10.74 6.36 18.95
N LEU A 189 11.75 6.41 18.07
CA LEU A 189 11.62 5.83 16.73
C LEU A 189 11.45 4.32 16.77
N ILE A 190 12.15 3.63 17.68
CA ILE A 190 12.02 2.18 17.87
C ILE A 190 10.59 1.84 18.30
N SER A 191 10.04 2.60 19.25
CA SER A 191 8.66 2.43 19.73
C SER A 191 7.63 2.60 18.60
N VAL A 192 7.78 3.63 17.76
CA VAL A 192 6.89 3.83 16.60
C VAL A 192 7.03 2.67 15.60
N ILE A 193 8.27 2.21 15.33
CA ILE A 193 8.52 1.03 14.46
C ILE A 193 7.84 -0.22 15.02
N LEU A 194 7.95 -0.49 16.32
CA LEU A 194 7.33 -1.66 16.96
C LEU A 194 5.80 -1.65 16.84
N VAL A 195 5.17 -0.49 17.04
CA VAL A 195 3.72 -0.35 16.85
C VAL A 195 3.35 -0.57 15.39
N ASN A 196 4.12 0.01 14.45
CA ASN A 196 3.87 -0.21 13.03
C ASN A 196 4.03 -1.70 12.65
N ILE A 197 5.00 -2.40 13.23
CA ILE A 197 5.16 -3.85 13.06
C ILE A 197 3.91 -4.58 13.52
N TRP A 198 3.44 -4.29 14.74
CA TRP A 198 2.23 -4.89 15.29
C TRP A 198 0.99 -4.68 14.40
N ILE A 199 0.80 -3.48 13.86
CA ILE A 199 -0.31 -3.16 12.94
C ILE A 199 -0.18 -3.90 11.59
N GLY A 200 1.04 -4.06 11.08
CA GLY A 200 1.28 -4.61 9.74
C GLY A 200 1.42 -6.13 9.67
N ILE A 201 1.69 -6.81 10.79
CA ILE A 201 1.77 -8.27 10.88
C ILE A 201 0.56 -8.98 10.24
N PRO A 202 -0.70 -8.59 10.51
CA PRO A 202 -1.84 -9.36 10.03
C PRO A 202 -1.99 -9.35 8.52
N PHE A 203 -1.74 -8.19 7.89
CA PHE A 203 -1.73 -8.05 6.44
C PHE A 203 -0.68 -8.94 5.78
N ASN A 204 0.55 -8.91 6.30
CA ASN A 204 1.66 -9.73 5.81
C ASN A 204 1.36 -11.22 5.99
N MET A 205 0.88 -11.61 7.18
CA MET A 205 0.55 -13.00 7.51
C MET A 205 -0.52 -13.56 6.57
N VAL A 206 -1.62 -12.85 6.33
CA VAL A 206 -2.72 -13.37 5.51
C VAL A 206 -2.32 -13.55 4.05
N ILE A 207 -1.62 -12.60 3.46
CA ILE A 207 -1.20 -12.70 2.06
C ILE A 207 -0.18 -13.83 1.89
N LEU A 208 0.83 -13.89 2.77
CA LEU A 208 1.84 -14.95 2.73
C LEU A 208 1.21 -16.33 3.01
N TYR A 209 0.26 -16.42 3.94
CA TYR A 209 -0.48 -17.66 4.20
C TYR A 209 -1.28 -18.11 2.98
N GLY A 210 -1.98 -17.19 2.31
CA GLY A 210 -2.70 -17.48 1.06
C GLY A 210 -1.75 -18.01 -0.02
N GLY A 211 -0.60 -17.36 -0.20
CA GLY A 211 0.44 -17.83 -1.12
C GLY A 211 1.01 -19.20 -0.77
N LEU A 212 1.16 -19.52 0.53
CA LEU A 212 1.61 -20.84 0.98
C LEU A 212 0.59 -21.95 0.67
N GLN A 213 -0.71 -21.63 0.55
CA GLN A 213 -1.73 -22.62 0.18
C GLN A 213 -1.65 -23.02 -1.30
N GLU A 214 -1.11 -22.15 -2.16
CA GLU A 214 -0.95 -22.40 -3.60
C GLU A 214 0.26 -23.28 -3.92
N VAL A 215 1.14 -23.55 -2.95
CA VAL A 215 2.31 -24.42 -3.13
C VAL A 215 1.85 -25.88 -3.23
N PRO A 216 2.08 -26.56 -4.37
CA PRO A 216 1.69 -27.97 -4.54
C PRO A 216 2.33 -28.86 -3.47
N LYS A 217 1.54 -29.75 -2.88
CA LYS A 217 2.00 -30.61 -1.77
C LYS A 217 3.02 -31.63 -2.25
N GLU A 218 2.87 -32.09 -3.48
CA GLU A 218 3.69 -33.10 -4.14
C GLU A 218 5.16 -32.67 -4.18
N LEU A 219 5.46 -31.38 -4.29
CA LEU A 219 6.82 -30.86 -4.28
C LEU A 219 7.49 -31.00 -2.90
N ASN A 220 6.72 -30.80 -1.83
CA ASN A 220 7.22 -30.97 -0.47
C ASN A 220 7.39 -32.46 -0.13
N GLU A 221 6.49 -33.32 -0.63
CA GLU A 221 6.57 -34.78 -0.48
C GLU A 221 7.76 -35.36 -1.25
N ALA A 222 7.99 -34.91 -2.49
CA ALA A 222 9.18 -35.30 -3.28
C ALA A 222 10.48 -34.90 -2.58
N ALA A 223 10.58 -33.67 -2.07
CA ALA A 223 11.75 -33.23 -1.31
C ALA A 223 11.99 -34.07 -0.03
N ALA A 224 10.92 -34.53 0.62
CA ALA A 224 11.03 -35.41 1.78
C ALA A 224 11.52 -36.82 1.40
N LEU A 225 11.10 -37.36 0.24
CA LEU A 225 11.61 -38.61 -0.31
C LEU A 225 13.11 -38.52 -0.66
N ASP A 226 13.56 -37.35 -1.11
CA ASP A 226 14.98 -37.04 -1.36
C ASP A 226 15.80 -36.80 -0.07
N GLY A 227 15.19 -36.96 1.11
CA GLY A 227 15.85 -36.80 2.40
C GLY A 227 16.11 -35.34 2.80
N ALA A 228 15.44 -34.37 2.17
CA ALA A 228 15.57 -32.96 2.55
C ALA A 228 14.89 -32.71 3.91
N SER A 229 15.60 -32.01 4.81
CA SER A 229 15.02 -31.56 6.08
C SER A 229 13.99 -30.44 5.86
N ALA A 230 13.06 -30.27 6.79
CA ALA A 230 12.00 -29.24 6.68
C ALA A 230 12.54 -27.82 6.40
N TRP A 231 13.68 -27.45 7.00
CA TRP A 231 14.33 -26.17 6.73
C TRP A 231 14.90 -26.08 5.31
N ARG A 232 15.52 -27.16 4.82
CA ARG A 232 16.05 -27.22 3.44
C ARG A 232 14.91 -27.18 2.43
N THR A 233 13.82 -27.92 2.67
CA THR A 233 12.60 -27.89 1.84
C THR A 233 11.99 -26.49 1.83
N PHE A 234 11.83 -25.85 2.99
CA PHE A 234 11.31 -24.49 3.06
C PHE A 234 12.16 -23.49 2.27
N ARG A 235 13.48 -23.47 2.50
CA ARG A 235 14.38 -22.51 1.84
C ARG A 235 14.54 -22.75 0.35
N SER A 236 14.52 -24.00 -0.11
CA SER A 236 14.89 -24.37 -1.48
C SER A 236 13.70 -24.66 -2.39
N VAL A 237 12.52 -24.95 -1.83
CA VAL A 237 11.29 -25.26 -2.58
C VAL A 237 10.22 -24.23 -2.27
N THR A 238 9.79 -24.13 -1.02
CA THR A 238 8.65 -23.29 -0.64
C THR A 238 8.92 -21.79 -0.82
N LEU A 239 10.06 -21.29 -0.34
CA LEU A 239 10.40 -19.87 -0.36
C LEU A 239 10.60 -19.32 -1.80
N PRO A 240 11.28 -20.02 -2.73
CA PRO A 240 11.33 -19.62 -4.14
C PRO A 240 9.95 -19.57 -4.80
N MET A 241 9.07 -20.53 -4.52
CA MET A 241 7.70 -20.51 -5.05
C MET A 241 6.85 -19.38 -4.47
N LEU A 242 7.13 -18.97 -3.23
CA LEU A 242 6.44 -17.85 -2.59
C LEU A 242 6.96 -16.49 -3.07
N LYS A 243 8.05 -16.43 -3.84
CA LYS A 243 8.70 -15.18 -4.28
C LYS A 243 7.73 -14.19 -4.95
N PRO A 244 6.81 -14.58 -5.87
CA PRO A 244 5.87 -13.62 -6.45
C PRO A 244 4.98 -12.96 -5.39
N VAL A 245 4.51 -13.75 -4.41
CA VAL A 245 3.67 -13.29 -3.30
C VAL A 245 4.47 -12.40 -2.35
N ILE A 246 5.69 -12.81 -1.97
CA ILE A 246 6.62 -12.01 -1.16
C ILE A 246 6.85 -10.65 -1.80
N THR A 247 7.07 -10.63 -3.12
CA THR A 247 7.37 -9.37 -3.82
C THR A 247 6.17 -8.43 -3.79
N VAL A 248 4.95 -8.94 -3.99
CA VAL A 248 3.73 -8.14 -3.85
C VAL A 248 3.60 -7.58 -2.43
N VAL A 249 3.80 -8.41 -1.40
CA VAL A 249 3.71 -7.98 0.01
C VAL A 249 4.71 -6.87 0.32
N LEU A 250 5.97 -7.02 -0.08
CA LEU A 250 7.00 -6.02 0.18
C LEU A 250 6.75 -4.71 -0.56
N VAL A 251 6.21 -4.76 -1.78
CA VAL A 251 5.89 -3.55 -2.56
C VAL A 251 4.70 -2.81 -1.97
N LEU A 252 3.62 -3.52 -1.67
CA LEU A 252 2.44 -2.91 -1.05
C LEU A 252 2.77 -2.37 0.34
N GLY A 253 3.60 -3.10 1.11
CA GLY A 253 4.14 -2.64 2.38
C GLY A 253 4.93 -1.36 2.21
N PHE A 254 5.95 -1.34 1.33
CA PHE A 254 6.78 -0.16 1.11
C PHE A 254 5.96 1.07 0.71
N MET A 255 5.04 0.91 -0.24
CA MET A 255 4.17 2.00 -0.72
C MET A 255 3.25 2.57 0.36
N SER A 256 2.90 1.76 1.36
CA SER A 256 2.06 2.18 2.49
C SER A 256 2.88 2.81 3.62
N THR A 257 4.08 2.29 3.88
CA THR A 257 4.92 2.64 5.04
C THR A 257 5.77 3.89 4.80
N VAL A 258 6.33 4.08 3.60
CA VAL A 258 7.30 5.16 3.33
C VAL A 258 6.72 6.57 3.51
N LYS A 259 5.41 6.72 3.30
CA LYS A 259 4.67 7.98 3.37
C LYS A 259 3.84 8.12 4.65
N ILE A 260 4.09 7.27 5.65
CA ILE A 260 3.24 7.25 6.84
C ILE A 260 3.31 8.60 7.55
N LEU A 261 2.16 9.08 8.03
CA LEU A 261 2.08 10.29 8.86
C LEU A 261 1.23 10.03 10.11
N ASP A 262 0.08 9.38 9.95
CA ASP A 262 -0.94 9.23 10.97
C ASP A 262 -0.41 8.60 12.26
N LEU A 263 0.37 7.53 12.13
CA LEU A 263 0.93 6.81 13.27
C LEU A 263 1.95 7.65 14.04
N VAL A 264 2.84 8.33 13.32
CA VAL A 264 3.91 9.16 13.90
C VAL A 264 3.28 10.34 14.63
N LEU A 265 2.33 11.02 14.00
CA LEU A 265 1.60 12.14 14.62
C LEU A 265 0.82 11.69 15.87
N ALA A 266 0.17 10.53 15.83
CA ALA A 266 -0.60 10.01 16.96
C ALA A 266 0.27 9.61 18.17
N LEU A 267 1.47 9.07 17.93
CA LEU A 267 2.36 8.59 18.99
C LEU A 267 3.27 9.68 19.56
N THR A 268 3.94 10.43 18.69
CA THR A 268 5.08 11.28 19.08
C THR A 268 5.06 12.69 18.49
N ASP A 269 4.21 12.95 17.49
CA ASP A 269 4.16 14.23 16.79
C ASP A 269 5.54 14.67 16.22
N GLY A 270 6.33 13.68 15.76
CA GLY A 270 7.69 13.89 15.23
C GLY A 270 8.79 13.98 16.29
N GLY A 271 8.44 14.09 17.57
CA GLY A 271 9.36 14.26 18.69
C GLY A 271 9.92 12.95 19.30
N PRO A 272 10.69 13.06 20.39
CA PRO A 272 11.26 14.30 20.97
C PRO A 272 12.42 14.82 20.10
N ALA A 273 12.62 16.13 20.07
CA ALA A 273 13.71 16.79 19.31
C ALA A 273 13.84 16.24 17.88
N ASP A 274 12.72 16.18 17.15
CA ASP A 274 12.60 15.65 15.79
C ASP A 274 13.08 14.20 15.61
N SER A 275 13.26 13.41 16.68
CA SER A 275 13.83 12.05 16.60
C SER A 275 12.93 11.02 15.91
N THR A 276 11.65 11.34 15.68
CA THR A 276 10.71 10.50 14.93
C THR A 276 10.16 11.18 13.68
N GLN A 277 10.69 12.35 13.32
CA GLN A 277 10.25 13.08 12.14
C GLN A 277 10.56 12.28 10.88
N THR A 278 9.57 12.06 10.02
CA THR A 278 9.74 11.38 8.73
C THR A 278 9.51 12.39 7.61
N LEU A 279 9.81 12.04 6.37
CA LEU A 279 9.49 12.88 5.21
C LEU A 279 7.98 13.12 5.11
N GLY A 280 7.16 12.14 5.52
CA GLY A 280 5.70 12.27 5.58
C GLY A 280 5.27 13.35 6.58
N THR A 281 5.80 13.29 7.81
CA THR A 281 5.47 14.31 8.83
C THR A 281 6.13 15.66 8.54
N LEU A 282 7.30 15.70 7.90
CA LEU A 282 7.96 16.93 7.48
C LEU A 282 7.17 17.63 6.36
N THR A 283 6.66 16.88 5.39
CA THR A 283 5.74 17.41 4.37
C THR A 283 4.51 18.04 5.03
N TYR A 284 3.94 17.36 6.03
CA TYR A 284 2.79 17.86 6.79
C TYR A 284 3.14 19.13 7.59
N GLN A 285 4.27 19.13 8.28
CA GLN A 285 4.72 20.26 9.09
C GLN A 285 4.94 21.51 8.23
N ASN A 286 5.63 21.38 7.10
CA ASN A 286 5.86 22.51 6.19
C ASN A 286 4.54 23.01 5.60
N SER A 287 3.71 22.10 5.06
CA SER A 287 2.51 22.47 4.33
C SER A 287 1.38 22.99 5.22
N PHE A 288 1.16 22.40 6.39
CA PHE A 288 -0.05 22.65 7.19
C PHE A 288 0.20 23.32 8.53
N VAL A 289 1.43 23.25 9.07
CA VAL A 289 1.77 23.91 10.34
C VAL A 289 2.49 25.22 10.07
N GLN A 290 3.58 25.18 9.30
CA GLN A 290 4.35 26.36 8.91
C GLN A 290 3.70 27.13 7.75
N MET A 291 2.79 26.48 7.02
CA MET A 291 2.12 27.02 5.84
C MET A 291 3.09 27.47 4.74
N ASP A 292 4.26 26.84 4.67
CA ASP A 292 5.18 26.95 3.55
C ASP A 292 4.88 25.80 2.58
N PHE A 293 3.96 26.07 1.65
CA PHE A 293 3.53 25.06 0.68
C PHE A 293 4.61 24.78 -0.37
N GLY A 294 5.49 25.74 -0.66
CA GLY A 294 6.63 25.54 -1.56
C GLY A 294 7.62 24.52 -1.00
N ALA A 295 8.04 24.71 0.26
CA ALA A 295 8.90 23.76 0.96
C ALA A 295 8.21 22.40 1.19
N GLY A 296 6.92 22.42 1.53
CA GLY A 296 6.11 21.20 1.63
C GLY A 296 6.06 20.42 0.31
N ALA A 297 5.86 21.12 -0.80
CA ALA A 297 5.83 20.54 -2.14
C ALA A 297 7.18 19.91 -2.53
N VAL A 298 8.32 20.51 -2.16
CA VAL A 298 9.66 19.92 -2.35
C VAL A 298 9.75 18.56 -1.65
N VAL A 299 9.45 18.48 -0.35
CA VAL A 299 9.53 17.21 0.41
C VAL A 299 8.56 16.18 -0.15
N GLY A 300 7.34 16.60 -0.52
CA GLY A 300 6.35 15.75 -1.18
C GLY A 300 6.83 15.20 -2.53
N ASN A 301 7.48 16.02 -3.36
CA ASN A 301 8.05 15.59 -4.64
C ASN A 301 9.20 14.60 -4.45
N ILE A 302 10.00 14.74 -3.40
CA ILE A 302 11.05 13.77 -3.04
C ILE A 302 10.43 12.42 -2.67
N LEU A 303 9.34 12.41 -1.88
CA LEU A 303 8.60 11.18 -1.58
C LEU A 303 8.05 10.52 -2.86
N ILE A 304 7.45 11.31 -3.77
CA ILE A 304 6.96 10.82 -5.07
C ILE A 304 8.11 10.20 -5.87
N LEU A 305 9.28 10.86 -5.92
CA LEU A 305 10.45 10.36 -6.62
C LEU A 305 10.95 9.05 -6.02
N ILE A 306 11.05 8.95 -4.70
CA ILE A 306 11.44 7.71 -3.99
C ILE A 306 10.46 6.58 -4.33
N SER A 307 9.15 6.83 -4.26
CA SER A 307 8.13 5.84 -4.63
C SER A 307 8.22 5.44 -6.12
N ALA A 308 8.43 6.40 -7.02
CA ALA A 308 8.56 6.14 -8.45
C ALA A 308 9.80 5.30 -8.79
N VAL A 309 10.96 5.62 -8.19
CA VAL A 309 12.20 4.86 -8.36
C VAL A 309 12.01 3.43 -7.88
N PHE A 310 11.40 3.24 -6.70
CA PHE A 310 11.11 1.91 -6.18
C PHE A 310 10.16 1.14 -7.10
N ALA A 311 9.08 1.78 -7.58
CA ALA A 311 8.12 1.16 -8.50
C ALA A 311 8.77 0.73 -9.82
N VAL A 312 9.60 1.58 -10.43
CA VAL A 312 10.34 1.25 -11.66
C VAL A 312 11.34 0.12 -11.43
N PHE A 313 12.07 0.16 -10.32
CA PHE A 313 13.00 -0.91 -9.95
C PHE A 313 12.26 -2.26 -9.82
N TYR A 314 11.14 -2.28 -9.09
CA TYR A 314 10.27 -3.45 -8.96
C TYR A 314 9.80 -3.98 -10.32
N LEU A 315 9.24 -3.12 -11.18
CA LEU A 315 8.73 -3.52 -12.49
C LEU A 315 9.83 -4.11 -13.38
N ARG A 316 11.07 -3.59 -13.28
CA ARG A 316 12.21 -4.14 -14.04
C ARG A 316 12.64 -5.50 -13.55
N VAL A 317 12.73 -5.69 -12.23
CA VAL A 317 13.14 -6.98 -11.63
C VAL A 317 12.14 -8.09 -11.95
N ASN A 318 10.84 -7.77 -11.94
CA ASN A 318 9.78 -8.76 -12.15
C ASN A 318 9.38 -8.99 -13.61
N ARG A 319 9.87 -8.19 -14.56
CA ARG A 319 9.59 -8.36 -15.99
C ARG A 319 10.07 -9.70 -16.56
N ASN A 320 10.99 -10.38 -15.87
CA ASN A 320 11.56 -11.66 -16.30
C ASN A 320 10.77 -12.88 -15.81
N GLU A 321 9.77 -12.72 -14.93
CA GLU A 321 8.98 -13.85 -14.39
C GLU A 321 7.73 -14.17 -15.23
N GLY A 322 7.43 -13.35 -16.25
CA GLY A 322 6.31 -13.53 -17.19
C GLY A 322 6.71 -14.07 -18.57
N LYS A 323 7.90 -14.66 -18.71
CA LYS A 323 8.36 -15.41 -19.90
C LYS A 323 8.64 -16.85 -19.51
#